data_AF-A0A7Y5QEU6-F1
#
_entry.id   AF-A0A7Y5QEU6-F1
#
_cell.length_a   1.000
_cell.length_b   1.000
_cell.length_c   1.000
_cell.angle_alpha   90.00
_cell.angle_beta   90.00
_cell.angle_gamma   90.00
#
_symmetry.space_group_name_H-M   'P 1'
#
loop_
_entity.id
_entity.type
_entity.pdbx_description
1 polymer ?
#
loop_
_entity_poly.entity_id
_entity_poly.type
_entity_poly.pdbx_seq_one_letter_code
_entity_poly.pdbx_strand_id
1 'polypeptide(L)'
;MIDVEKLKAQLDLRQLVERDLGKPRFRGRDYVAFKCPLHREHKGYSLVVYAHHWRCFGKCHAGGDAIAWAQHYHQLTFHEACERLTNGELPQIDTLNTVHRMPEPIAQPPDAAWQAKARRIIDEARERLWSPEGQRAWGYLVWERGLSEEIIRFAQLGYIPGAPTAWREIEGLNVPCGILIPWIVDDAVWGIKVRRAAGEQRYQQVSGGNIRGCLYLADRILPRTPLIITEGEFDALIAWQVGGDFARAAAIGSASHARIDRRWYGALLGVPRVIACMDADAAGAGASAQIAALSGAVKCVQVPSGKDLNEFYQETGENAVKEWLQTVINGEVPQTLTPD
;
A
#
# COMPACT_ATOMS: atom_id res chain seq x y z
N MET A 1 -11.51 -9.07 29.94
CA MET A 1 -10.96 -9.53 28.64
C MET A 1 -12.09 -10.21 27.91
N ILE A 2 -12.45 -9.76 26.71
CA ILE A 2 -13.56 -10.34 25.94
C ILE A 2 -13.07 -11.69 25.38
N ASP A 3 -13.80 -12.76 25.67
CA ASP A 3 -13.53 -14.09 25.13
C ASP A 3 -14.11 -14.19 23.72
N VAL A 4 -13.26 -13.88 22.74
CA VAL A 4 -13.60 -13.76 21.32
C VAL A 4 -14.09 -15.10 20.74
N GLU A 5 -13.52 -16.22 21.17
CA GLU A 5 -13.89 -17.55 20.68
C GLU A 5 -15.27 -17.96 21.19
N LYS A 6 -15.54 -17.71 22.49
CA LYS A 6 -16.87 -17.92 23.07
C LYS A 6 -17.93 -17.05 22.40
N LEU A 7 -17.61 -15.79 22.12
CA LEU A 7 -18.51 -14.86 21.43
C LEU A 7 -18.87 -15.37 20.02
N LYS A 8 -17.88 -15.82 19.25
CA LYS A 8 -18.10 -16.35 17.89
C LYS A 8 -18.92 -17.64 17.90
N ALA A 9 -18.72 -18.51 18.88
CA ALA A 9 -19.45 -19.77 18.99
C ALA A 9 -20.95 -19.58 19.32
N GLN A 10 -21.31 -18.48 19.98
CA GLN A 10 -22.69 -18.20 20.41
C GLN A 10 -23.53 -17.46 19.37
N LEU A 11 -22.90 -16.90 18.33
CA LEU A 11 -23.58 -16.10 17.31
C LEU A 11 -23.86 -16.92 16.05
N ASP A 12 -25.11 -16.89 15.59
CA ASP A 12 -25.45 -17.27 14.22
C ASP A 12 -25.41 -16.02 13.34
N LEU A 13 -24.35 -15.91 12.56
CA LEU A 13 -24.10 -14.77 11.68
C LEU A 13 -25.24 -14.55 10.68
N ARG A 14 -25.98 -15.59 10.28
CA ARG A 14 -27.11 -15.44 9.36
C ARG A 14 -28.21 -14.58 9.96
N GLN A 15 -28.47 -14.75 11.26
CA GLN A 15 -29.46 -13.96 11.99
C GLN A 15 -29.00 -12.52 12.15
N LEU A 16 -27.71 -12.33 12.43
CA LEU A 16 -27.11 -11.00 12.53
C LEU A 16 -27.23 -10.22 11.21
N VAL A 17 -26.86 -10.83 10.08
CA VAL A 17 -26.96 -10.16 8.77
C VAL A 17 -28.41 -9.98 8.32
N GLU A 18 -29.31 -10.91 8.64
CA GLU A 18 -30.75 -10.77 8.38
C GLU A 18 -31.38 -9.63 9.19
N ARG A 19 -30.93 -9.40 10.42
CA ARG A 19 -31.32 -8.20 11.19
C ARG A 19 -30.89 -6.92 10.49
N ASP A 20 -29.67 -6.90 9.96
CA ASP A 20 -29.07 -5.71 9.35
C ASP A 20 -29.62 -5.39 7.95
N LEU A 21 -29.88 -6.42 7.13
CA LEU A 21 -30.27 -6.26 5.73
C LEU A 21 -31.74 -6.60 5.45
N GLY A 22 -32.46 -7.08 6.45
CA GLY A 22 -33.81 -7.62 6.29
C GLY A 22 -33.80 -9.03 5.70
N LYS A 23 -34.91 -9.46 5.10
CA LYS A 23 -35.07 -10.85 4.64
C LYS A 23 -34.14 -11.17 3.46
N PRO A 24 -33.42 -12.31 3.50
CA PRO A 24 -32.60 -12.74 2.36
C PRO A 24 -33.47 -13.09 1.16
N ARG A 25 -32.89 -12.96 -0.04
CA ARG A 25 -33.58 -13.38 -1.27
C ARG A 25 -33.57 -14.89 -1.45
N PHE A 26 -32.44 -15.51 -1.13
CA PHE A 26 -32.23 -16.95 -1.24
C PHE A 26 -31.87 -17.50 0.13
N ARG A 27 -32.46 -18.65 0.45
CA ARG A 27 -32.19 -19.40 1.68
C ARG A 27 -31.94 -20.85 1.29
N GLY A 28 -30.67 -21.24 1.37
CA GLY A 28 -30.25 -22.63 1.26
C GLY A 28 -30.32 -23.32 2.63
N ARG A 29 -29.89 -24.58 2.67
CA ARG A 29 -29.82 -25.36 3.92
C ARG A 29 -28.88 -24.72 4.95
N ASP A 30 -27.69 -24.30 4.49
CA ASP A 30 -26.61 -23.84 5.36
C ASP A 30 -26.27 -22.35 5.19
N TYR A 31 -26.87 -21.67 4.21
CA TYR A 31 -26.56 -20.28 3.87
C TYR A 31 -27.77 -19.44 3.52
N VAL A 32 -27.61 -18.13 3.60
CA VAL A 32 -28.54 -17.13 3.07
C VAL A 32 -27.79 -16.17 2.14
N ALA A 33 -28.48 -15.60 1.15
CA ALA A 33 -27.86 -14.67 0.21
C ALA A 33 -28.60 -13.34 0.07
N PHE A 34 -27.80 -12.27 -0.04
CA PHE A 34 -28.22 -10.88 -0.09
C PHE A 34 -27.55 -10.13 -1.24
N LYS A 35 -28.12 -8.96 -1.57
CA LYS A 35 -27.37 -7.95 -2.30
C LYS A 35 -26.27 -7.43 -1.38
N CYS A 36 -25.03 -7.40 -1.86
CA CYS A 36 -23.94 -6.92 -1.03
C CYS A 36 -24.04 -5.39 -0.82
N PRO A 37 -24.19 -4.91 0.43
CA PRO A 37 -24.24 -3.48 0.72
C PRO A 37 -22.87 -2.81 0.60
N LEU A 38 -21.79 -3.57 0.82
CA LEU A 38 -20.42 -3.05 0.89
C LEU A 38 -19.92 -2.48 -0.45
N HIS A 39 -20.43 -3.02 -1.57
CA HIS A 39 -20.07 -2.57 -2.91
C HIS A 39 -21.25 -2.07 -3.74
N ARG A 40 -22.42 -1.94 -3.09
CA ARG A 40 -23.70 -1.55 -3.70
C ARG A 40 -24.05 -2.46 -4.87
N GLU A 41 -24.25 -3.75 -4.58
CA GLU A 41 -24.66 -4.72 -5.59
C GLU A 41 -25.97 -4.30 -6.23
N HIS A 42 -25.94 -4.04 -7.54
CA HIS A 42 -27.13 -3.66 -8.30
C HIS A 42 -27.83 -4.90 -8.89
N LYS A 43 -27.03 -5.82 -9.44
CA LYS A 43 -27.49 -7.01 -10.15
C LYS A 43 -26.97 -8.28 -9.46
N GLY A 44 -27.88 -9.16 -9.04
CA GLY A 44 -27.52 -10.43 -8.39
C GLY A 44 -27.48 -10.35 -6.86
N TYR A 45 -27.05 -11.45 -6.24
CA TYR A 45 -27.03 -11.66 -4.78
C TYR A 45 -25.69 -12.28 -4.39
N SER A 46 -24.66 -11.43 -4.40
CA SER A 46 -23.26 -11.83 -4.26
C SER A 46 -22.82 -12.06 -2.82
N LEU A 47 -23.53 -11.51 -1.83
CA LEU A 47 -23.22 -11.71 -0.42
C LEU A 47 -23.85 -13.02 0.06
N VAL A 48 -23.02 -14.02 0.36
CA VAL A 48 -23.43 -15.32 0.90
C VAL A 48 -22.98 -15.42 2.35
N VAL A 49 -23.90 -15.78 3.24
CA VAL A 49 -23.70 -15.80 4.69
C VAL A 49 -24.03 -17.19 5.23
N TYR A 50 -23.07 -17.79 5.92
CA TYR A 50 -23.18 -19.05 6.66
C TYR A 50 -23.26 -18.76 8.16
N ALA A 51 -23.42 -19.80 8.99
CA ALA A 51 -23.58 -19.64 10.44
C ALA A 51 -22.40 -18.91 11.13
N HIS A 52 -21.16 -19.12 10.66
CA HIS A 52 -19.96 -18.59 11.32
C HIS A 52 -19.11 -17.67 10.43
N HIS A 53 -19.40 -17.61 9.13
CA HIS A 53 -18.64 -16.79 8.19
C HIS A 53 -19.51 -16.31 7.04
N TRP A 54 -19.06 -15.26 6.37
CA TRP A 54 -19.67 -14.73 5.17
C TRP A 54 -18.62 -14.46 4.10
N ARG A 55 -19.06 -14.45 2.85
CA ARG A 55 -18.23 -14.05 1.71
C ARG A 55 -19.08 -13.37 0.65
N CYS A 56 -18.56 -12.29 0.11
CA CYS A 56 -19.08 -11.65 -1.08
C CYS A 56 -18.34 -12.18 -2.31
N PHE A 57 -19.06 -12.84 -3.22
CA PHE A 57 -18.56 -13.32 -4.51
C PHE A 57 -18.63 -12.27 -5.64
N GLY A 58 -18.99 -11.04 -5.29
CA GLY A 58 -18.97 -9.88 -6.19
C GLY A 58 -17.68 -9.08 -6.06
N LYS A 59 -17.65 -7.88 -6.68
CA LYS A 59 -16.42 -7.07 -6.87
C LYS A 59 -15.64 -6.68 -5.62
N CYS A 60 -16.22 -6.70 -4.42
CA CYS A 60 -15.46 -6.39 -3.20
C CYS A 60 -14.68 -7.55 -2.62
N HIS A 61 -15.02 -8.80 -2.97
CA HIS A 61 -14.40 -10.02 -2.45
C HIS A 61 -14.30 -10.12 -0.92
N ALA A 62 -15.02 -9.27 -0.19
CA ALA A 62 -14.94 -9.16 1.27
C ALA A 62 -15.56 -10.40 1.93
N GLY A 63 -15.09 -10.72 3.13
CA GLY A 63 -15.59 -11.85 3.90
C GLY A 63 -14.98 -11.88 5.29
N GLY A 64 -15.49 -12.75 6.15
CA GLY A 64 -15.00 -12.94 7.50
C GLY A 64 -16.06 -13.49 8.44
N ASP A 65 -15.87 -13.30 9.73
CA ASP A 65 -16.79 -13.73 10.78
C ASP A 65 -17.76 -12.59 11.20
N ALA A 66 -18.47 -12.79 12.31
CA ALA A 66 -19.39 -11.79 12.87
C ALA A 66 -18.70 -10.48 13.28
N ILE A 67 -17.46 -10.53 13.74
CA ILE A 67 -16.69 -9.34 14.09
C ILE A 67 -16.32 -8.62 12.80
N ALA A 68 -15.82 -9.34 11.80
CA ALA A 68 -15.53 -8.75 10.50
C ALA A 68 -16.79 -8.11 9.88
N TRP A 69 -17.97 -8.74 10.00
CA TRP A 69 -19.23 -8.12 9.57
C TRP A 69 -19.52 -6.82 10.32
N ALA A 70 -19.37 -6.80 11.66
CA ALA A 70 -19.53 -5.59 12.46
C ALA A 70 -18.53 -4.48 12.07
N GLN A 71 -17.28 -4.83 11.81
CA GLN A 71 -16.28 -3.86 11.36
C GLN A 71 -16.59 -3.33 9.95
N HIS A 72 -16.98 -4.20 9.01
CA HIS A 72 -17.20 -3.81 7.62
C HIS A 72 -18.53 -3.11 7.38
N TYR A 73 -19.62 -3.60 7.96
CA TYR A 73 -20.96 -3.08 7.75
C TYR A 73 -21.29 -1.93 8.72
N HIS A 74 -20.96 -2.09 10.02
CA HIS A 74 -21.21 -1.07 11.04
C HIS A 74 -20.07 -0.06 11.23
N GLN A 75 -18.94 -0.22 10.51
CA GLN A 75 -17.77 0.67 10.58
C GLN A 75 -17.15 0.80 11.98
N LEU A 76 -17.23 -0.27 12.76
CA LEU A 76 -16.70 -0.31 14.12
C LEU A 76 -15.22 -0.71 14.12
N THR A 77 -14.46 -0.19 15.10
CA THR A 77 -13.14 -0.76 15.40
C THR A 77 -13.29 -2.18 15.94
N PHE A 78 -12.20 -2.95 15.98
CA PHE A 78 -12.22 -4.31 16.52
C PHE A 78 -12.74 -4.34 17.97
N HIS A 79 -12.30 -3.40 18.81
CA HIS A 79 -12.73 -3.33 20.22
C HIS A 79 -14.22 -3.04 20.33
N GLU A 80 -14.72 -2.02 19.63
CA GLU A 80 -16.14 -1.66 19.63
C GLU A 80 -17.01 -2.77 19.06
N ALA A 81 -16.54 -3.47 18.02
CA ALA A 81 -17.23 -4.61 17.45
C ALA A 81 -17.36 -5.74 18.48
N CYS A 82 -16.27 -6.11 19.18
CA CYS A 82 -16.30 -7.12 20.22
C CYS A 82 -17.24 -6.74 21.37
N GLU A 83 -17.17 -5.50 21.84
CA GLU A 83 -17.99 -4.98 22.93
C GLU A 83 -19.48 -4.97 22.56
N ARG A 84 -19.83 -4.38 21.42
CA ARG A 84 -21.23 -4.26 20.97
C ARG A 84 -21.85 -5.60 20.59
N LEU A 85 -21.07 -6.53 20.02
CA LEU A 85 -21.54 -7.90 19.76
C LEU A 85 -21.78 -8.66 21.07
N THR A 86 -20.93 -8.46 22.08
CA THR A 86 -21.11 -9.09 23.40
C THR A 86 -22.37 -8.59 24.09
N ASN A 87 -22.67 -7.29 23.98
CA ASN A 87 -23.83 -6.67 24.63
C ASN A 87 -25.11 -6.77 23.79
N GLY A 88 -25.03 -7.21 22.52
CA GLY A 88 -26.17 -7.20 21.59
C GLY A 88 -26.59 -5.80 21.10
N GLU A 89 -25.77 -4.79 21.32
CA GLU A 89 -26.05 -3.36 21.10
C GLU A 89 -25.43 -2.83 19.79
N LEU A 90 -25.66 -3.54 18.69
CA LEU A 90 -25.26 -3.03 17.38
C LEU A 90 -26.26 -1.96 16.90
N PRO A 91 -25.77 -0.85 16.32
CA PRO A 91 -26.63 0.23 15.83
C PRO A 91 -27.53 -0.28 14.70
N GLN A 92 -28.80 0.12 14.69
CA GLN A 92 -29.66 -0.09 13.53
C GLN A 92 -29.35 0.99 12.49
N ILE A 93 -28.83 0.59 11.33
CA ILE A 93 -28.56 1.49 10.22
C ILE A 93 -29.86 1.60 9.40
N ASP A 94 -30.45 2.80 9.37
CA ASP A 94 -31.70 3.03 8.65
C ASP A 94 -31.45 2.91 7.13
N THR A 95 -31.97 1.83 6.54
CA THR A 95 -31.66 1.36 5.17
C THR A 95 -32.05 2.34 4.05
N LEU A 96 -32.77 3.43 4.37
CA LEU A 96 -33.19 4.47 3.43
C LEU A 96 -32.17 5.60 3.24
N ASN A 97 -31.19 5.75 4.13
CA ASN A 97 -30.06 6.63 3.88
C ASN A 97 -28.88 5.79 3.44
N THR A 98 -28.64 5.83 2.13
CA THR A 98 -27.32 5.65 1.52
C THR A 98 -26.25 5.96 2.56
N VAL A 99 -25.44 4.97 2.92
CA VAL A 99 -24.15 5.22 3.56
C VAL A 99 -23.42 6.15 2.59
N HIS A 100 -23.56 7.46 2.81
CA HIS A 100 -22.49 8.39 2.54
C HIS A 100 -21.32 7.75 3.28
N ARG A 101 -20.49 7.00 2.54
CA ARG A 101 -19.07 7.04 2.85
C ARG A 101 -18.82 8.54 2.86
N MET A 102 -18.72 9.12 4.05
CA MET A 102 -17.90 10.32 4.16
C MET A 102 -16.63 9.94 3.39
N PRO A 103 -16.27 10.70 2.34
CA PRO A 103 -14.95 10.56 1.77
C PRO A 103 -13.98 10.35 2.93
N GLU A 104 -13.20 9.28 2.90
CA GLU A 104 -12.08 9.22 3.83
C GLU A 104 -11.37 10.57 3.75
N PRO A 105 -11.05 11.18 4.91
CA PRO A 105 -10.40 12.48 4.92
C PRO A 105 -9.18 12.41 4.02
N ILE A 106 -9.03 13.38 3.12
CA ILE A 106 -7.88 13.47 2.23
C ILE A 106 -6.63 13.45 3.11
N ALA A 107 -5.72 12.53 2.85
CA ALA A 107 -4.53 12.39 3.66
C ALA A 107 -3.75 13.72 3.75
N GLN A 108 -3.26 13.99 4.96
CA GLN A 108 -2.40 15.14 5.23
C GLN A 108 -1.03 14.65 5.70
N PRO A 109 0.04 15.40 5.43
CA PRO A 109 1.31 15.13 6.08
C PRO A 109 1.15 15.29 7.61
N PRO A 110 2.06 14.68 8.40
CA PRO A 110 2.13 14.89 9.85
C PRO A 110 2.22 16.38 10.23
N ASP A 111 1.99 16.70 11.49
CA ASP A 111 2.07 18.09 11.97
C ASP A 111 3.48 18.71 11.83
N ALA A 112 3.54 20.04 11.86
CA ALA A 112 4.78 20.78 11.66
C ALA A 112 5.86 20.46 12.71
N ALA A 113 5.49 20.13 13.94
CA ALA A 113 6.44 19.82 14.99
C ALA A 113 7.12 18.46 14.74
N TRP A 114 6.35 17.45 14.31
CA TRP A 114 6.88 16.16 13.89
C TRP A 114 7.77 16.33 12.65
N GLN A 115 7.32 17.08 11.64
CA GLN A 115 8.08 17.31 10.40
C GLN A 115 9.42 18.01 10.67
N ALA A 116 9.49 18.97 11.59
CA ALA A 116 10.73 19.65 11.95
C ALA A 116 11.76 18.70 12.57
N LYS A 117 11.32 17.79 13.45
CA LYS A 117 12.17 16.73 14.01
C LYS A 117 12.64 15.76 12.94
N ALA A 118 11.70 15.30 12.10
CA ALA A 118 11.99 14.38 11.02
C ALA A 118 13.02 14.96 10.02
N ARG A 119 12.92 16.25 9.69
CA ARG A 119 13.87 16.94 8.81
C ARG A 119 15.29 16.90 9.36
N ARG A 120 15.49 17.22 10.66
CA ARG A 120 16.80 17.14 11.31
C ARG A 120 17.40 15.73 11.27
N ILE A 121 16.58 14.71 11.53
CA ILE A 121 17.00 13.31 11.43
C ILE A 121 17.43 12.96 10.00
N ILE A 122 16.66 13.38 8.99
CA ILE A 122 16.96 13.13 7.59
C ILE A 122 18.27 13.82 7.19
N ASP A 123 18.45 15.09 7.55
CA ASP A 123 19.63 15.89 7.21
C ASP A 123 20.92 15.30 7.83
N GLU A 124 20.86 14.89 9.10
CA GLU A 124 21.99 14.22 9.74
C GLU A 124 22.27 12.84 9.12
N ALA A 125 21.22 12.07 8.81
CA ALA A 125 21.37 10.73 8.25
C ALA A 125 21.95 10.77 6.82
N ARG A 126 21.52 11.73 5.98
CA ARG A 126 22.04 11.86 4.60
C ARG A 126 23.51 12.24 4.61
N GLU A 127 23.96 13.11 5.50
CA GLU A 127 25.38 13.45 5.63
C GLU A 127 26.18 12.25 6.11
N ARG A 128 25.66 11.55 7.12
CA ARG A 128 26.32 10.36 7.67
C ARG A 128 26.51 9.24 6.65
N LEU A 129 25.59 9.07 5.69
CA LEU A 129 25.73 8.05 4.64
C LEU A 129 27.04 8.19 3.86
N TRP A 130 27.54 9.42 3.67
CA TRP A 130 28.78 9.74 2.95
C TRP A 130 30.02 9.80 3.85
N SER A 131 29.85 9.55 5.16
CA SER A 131 30.94 9.51 6.12
C SER A 131 31.54 8.09 6.24
N PRO A 132 32.70 7.92 6.89
CA PRO A 132 33.26 6.59 7.15
C PRO A 132 32.31 5.63 7.87
N GLU A 133 31.42 6.13 8.74
CA GLU A 133 30.41 5.29 9.42
C GLU A 133 29.36 4.73 8.43
N GLY A 134 29.06 5.49 7.38
CA GLY A 134 28.08 5.14 6.35
C GLY A 134 28.61 4.22 5.26
N GLN A 135 29.92 3.97 5.19
CA GLN A 135 30.57 3.29 4.06
C GLN A 135 29.94 1.93 3.71
N ARG A 136 29.54 1.14 4.72
CA ARG A 136 28.86 -0.15 4.50
C ARG A 136 27.46 0.01 3.92
N ALA A 137 26.71 1.02 4.39
CA ALA A 137 25.37 1.30 3.88
C ALA A 137 25.42 1.88 2.46
N TRP A 138 26.38 2.77 2.20
CA TRP A 138 26.67 3.27 0.85
C TRP A 138 27.05 2.13 -0.09
N GLY A 139 27.98 1.24 0.31
CA GLY A 139 28.37 0.09 -0.50
C GLY A 139 27.20 -0.85 -0.80
N TYR A 140 26.28 -1.03 0.16
CA TYR A 140 25.03 -1.76 -0.07
C TYR A 140 24.15 -1.07 -1.12
N LEU A 141 23.98 0.25 -1.06
CA LEU A 141 23.16 0.97 -2.04
C LEU A 141 23.75 0.93 -3.45
N VAL A 142 25.07 1.08 -3.58
CA VAL A 142 25.73 1.14 -4.88
C VAL A 142 25.93 -0.26 -5.45
N TRP A 143 26.52 -1.18 -4.70
CA TRP A 143 26.96 -2.47 -5.23
C TRP A 143 25.89 -3.55 -5.16
N GLU A 144 25.13 -3.60 -4.06
CA GLU A 144 24.07 -4.58 -3.93
C GLU A 144 22.81 -4.07 -4.63
N ARG A 145 22.36 -2.84 -4.35
CA ARG A 145 21.13 -2.31 -4.96
C ARG A 145 21.32 -1.73 -6.36
N GLY A 146 22.55 -1.45 -6.78
CA GLY A 146 22.81 -0.92 -8.12
C GLY A 146 22.42 0.55 -8.30
N LEU A 147 22.22 1.31 -7.22
CA LEU A 147 21.86 2.72 -7.28
C LEU A 147 23.10 3.60 -7.50
N SER A 148 23.01 4.52 -8.45
CA SER A 148 24.03 5.53 -8.69
C SER A 148 24.05 6.54 -7.53
N GLU A 149 25.20 7.17 -7.30
CA GLU A 149 25.30 8.22 -6.28
C GLU A 149 24.37 9.40 -6.55
N GLU A 150 24.13 9.72 -7.82
CA GLU A 150 23.17 10.76 -8.22
C GLU A 150 21.77 10.41 -7.72
N ILE A 151 21.32 9.16 -7.91
CA ILE A 151 20.01 8.70 -7.47
C ILE A 151 19.92 8.62 -5.95
N ILE A 152 20.99 8.20 -5.27
CA ILE A 152 21.09 8.20 -3.81
C ILE A 152 20.91 9.63 -3.26
N ARG A 153 21.54 10.64 -3.89
CA ARG A 153 21.42 12.06 -3.51
C ARG A 153 20.04 12.62 -3.84
N PHE A 154 19.51 12.32 -5.03
CA PHE A 154 18.17 12.71 -5.48
C PHE A 154 17.09 12.22 -4.50
N ALA A 155 17.19 10.96 -4.08
CA ALA A 155 16.28 10.33 -3.13
C ALA A 155 16.52 10.73 -1.67
N GLN A 156 17.58 11.50 -1.40
CA GLN A 156 18.00 11.92 -0.06
C GLN A 156 18.17 10.75 0.92
N LEU A 157 18.66 9.60 0.42
CA LEU A 157 18.89 8.44 1.27
C LEU A 157 19.92 8.77 2.34
N GLY A 158 19.75 8.16 3.51
CA GLY A 158 20.61 8.39 4.67
C GLY A 158 20.98 7.11 5.40
N TYR A 159 21.76 7.25 6.47
CA TYR A 159 22.15 6.15 7.33
C TYR A 159 21.98 6.50 8.81
N ILE A 160 21.29 5.61 9.54
CA ILE A 160 21.16 5.64 11.00
C ILE A 160 22.07 4.55 11.56
N PRO A 161 23.13 4.90 12.31
CA PRO A 161 24.14 3.94 12.71
C PRO A 161 23.72 3.18 13.96
N GLY A 162 24.11 1.91 14.01
CA GLY A 162 23.91 1.03 15.16
C GLY A 162 23.83 -0.43 14.73
N ALA A 163 23.49 -1.31 15.68
CA ALA A 163 23.36 -2.73 15.38
C ALA A 163 22.17 -3.01 14.42
N PRO A 164 22.22 -4.08 13.60
CA PRO A 164 21.25 -4.35 12.53
C PRO A 164 19.76 -4.30 12.90
N THR A 165 19.41 -4.65 14.14
CA THR A 165 18.03 -4.66 14.66
C THR A 165 17.79 -3.65 15.78
N ALA A 166 18.78 -2.79 16.08
CA ALA A 166 18.67 -1.81 17.15
C ALA A 166 17.75 -0.63 16.78
N TRP A 167 17.30 0.07 17.83
CA TRP A 167 16.60 1.33 17.73
C TRP A 167 17.38 2.40 18.49
N ARG A 168 17.17 3.67 18.13
CA ARG A 168 17.76 4.83 18.79
C ARG A 168 16.70 5.89 18.98
N GLU A 169 16.77 6.58 20.12
CA GLU A 169 16.02 7.81 20.30
C GLU A 169 16.80 8.97 19.66
N ILE A 170 16.20 9.65 18.70
CA ILE A 170 16.77 10.80 18.02
C ILE A 170 15.65 11.84 17.92
N GLU A 171 15.88 13.07 18.40
CA GLU A 171 14.86 14.15 18.43
C GLU A 171 13.55 13.76 19.17
N GLY A 172 13.63 12.81 20.11
CA GLY A 172 12.48 12.24 20.82
C GLY A 172 11.61 11.31 19.96
N LEU A 173 12.11 10.85 18.82
CA LEU A 173 11.50 9.81 17.99
C LEU A 173 12.32 8.52 18.12
N ASN A 174 11.61 7.38 18.15
CA ASN A 174 12.26 6.07 18.13
C ASN A 174 12.58 5.66 16.68
N VAL A 175 13.84 5.77 16.29
CA VAL A 175 14.33 5.56 14.93
C VAL A 175 15.09 4.24 14.84
N PRO A 176 14.71 3.32 13.94
CA PRO A 176 15.45 2.07 13.72
C PRO A 176 16.81 2.35 13.08
N CYS A 177 17.82 1.54 13.38
CA CYS A 177 19.12 1.60 12.72
C CYS A 177 19.08 0.95 11.33
N GLY A 178 19.74 1.56 10.35
CA GLY A 178 19.76 1.09 8.96
C GLY A 178 19.78 2.22 7.93
N ILE A 179 19.43 1.87 6.70
CA ILE A 179 19.35 2.83 5.58
C ILE A 179 18.04 3.58 5.70
N LEU A 180 18.12 4.89 5.86
CA LEU A 180 16.98 5.81 5.93
C LEU A 180 16.51 6.15 4.51
N ILE A 181 15.19 6.07 4.32
CA ILE A 181 14.47 6.37 3.07
C ILE A 181 13.40 7.42 3.42
N PRO A 182 13.63 8.70 3.09
CA PRO A 182 12.70 9.76 3.45
C PRO A 182 11.55 9.86 2.46
N TRP A 183 10.32 9.95 2.96
CA TRP A 183 9.15 10.22 2.14
C TRP A 183 8.85 11.72 2.18
N ILE A 184 9.40 12.46 1.22
CA ILE A 184 9.24 13.91 1.11
C ILE A 184 8.51 14.22 -0.20
N VAL A 185 7.42 14.98 -0.12
CA VAL A 185 6.61 15.39 -1.27
C VAL A 185 6.08 16.79 -1.02
N ASP A 186 6.21 17.69 -2.00
CA ASP A 186 5.84 19.11 -1.90
C ASP A 186 6.45 19.78 -0.66
N ASP A 187 7.75 19.55 -0.43
CA ASP A 187 8.51 20.00 0.74
C ASP A 187 8.01 19.52 2.12
N ALA A 188 6.94 18.72 2.18
CA ALA A 188 6.44 18.11 3.40
C ALA A 188 7.09 16.75 3.66
N VAL A 189 7.46 16.46 4.92
CA VAL A 189 7.92 15.13 5.32
C VAL A 189 6.71 14.27 5.68
N TRP A 190 6.36 13.32 4.83
CA TRP A 190 5.28 12.37 5.05
C TRP A 190 5.68 11.22 5.95
N GLY A 191 6.95 10.83 5.94
CA GLY A 191 7.41 9.73 6.76
C GLY A 191 8.90 9.49 6.65
N ILE A 192 9.42 8.71 7.58
CA ILE A 192 10.75 8.13 7.51
C ILE A 192 10.57 6.62 7.53
N LYS A 193 10.98 5.95 6.46
CA LYS A 193 11.10 4.50 6.42
C LYS A 193 12.58 4.15 6.54
N VAL A 194 12.89 3.06 7.22
CA VAL A 194 14.25 2.59 7.38
C VAL A 194 14.33 1.12 7.02
N ARG A 195 15.31 0.80 6.20
CA ARG A 195 15.68 -0.57 5.88
C ARG A 195 16.79 -1.05 6.82
N ARG A 196 16.45 -2.00 7.69
CA ARG A 196 17.37 -2.73 8.56
C ARG A 196 18.24 -3.70 7.78
N ALA A 197 19.44 -3.95 8.28
CA ALA A 197 20.34 -4.96 7.72
C ALA A 197 19.93 -6.40 8.07
N ALA A 198 19.17 -6.60 9.16
CA ALA A 198 18.70 -7.90 9.62
C ALA A 198 17.30 -7.80 10.27
N GLY A 199 16.71 -8.96 10.55
CA GLY A 199 15.36 -9.13 11.11
C GLY A 199 14.32 -9.57 10.08
N GLU A 200 13.20 -10.09 10.57
CA GLU A 200 12.09 -10.58 9.75
C GLU A 200 11.40 -9.43 8.99
N GLN A 201 11.10 -8.33 9.70
CA GLN A 201 10.58 -7.10 9.10
C GLN A 201 11.70 -6.10 8.82
N ARG A 202 12.31 -6.22 7.64
CA ARG A 202 13.44 -5.39 7.23
C ARG A 202 13.10 -3.93 7.01
N TYR A 203 11.86 -3.59 6.68
CA TYR A 203 11.41 -2.20 6.53
C TYR A 203 10.57 -1.78 7.72
N GLN A 204 10.95 -0.66 8.34
CA GLN A 204 10.28 -0.10 9.51
C GLN A 204 9.97 1.36 9.27
N GLN A 205 8.75 1.78 9.59
CA GLN A 205 8.35 3.18 9.54
C GLN A 205 8.52 3.81 10.92
N VAL A 206 9.12 5.00 10.99
CA VAL A 206 9.18 5.80 12.22
C VAL A 206 7.76 6.26 12.59
N SER A 207 7.39 6.08 13.85
CA SER A 207 6.06 6.44 14.36
C SER A 207 5.75 7.94 14.15
N GLY A 208 4.48 8.23 13.88
CA GLY A 208 3.98 9.57 13.58
C GLY A 208 4.00 9.96 12.11
N GLY A 209 4.68 9.20 11.24
CA GLY A 209 4.59 9.37 9.79
C GLY A 209 3.26 8.88 9.21
N ASN A 210 2.89 9.39 8.03
CA ASN A 210 1.72 9.03 7.23
C ASN A 210 2.10 8.59 5.80
N ILE A 211 2.96 7.58 5.64
CA ILE A 211 3.32 7.08 4.29
C ILE A 211 2.13 6.44 3.56
N ARG A 212 1.14 5.91 4.29
CA ARG A 212 -0.09 5.31 3.73
C ARG A 212 -0.89 6.29 2.89
N GLY A 213 -0.87 7.57 3.28
CA GLY A 213 -1.54 8.64 2.56
C GLY A 213 -0.70 9.27 1.45
N CYS A 214 0.55 8.83 1.28
CA CYS A 214 1.51 9.40 0.35
C CYS A 214 1.80 8.41 -0.78
N LEU A 215 2.22 8.94 -1.93
CA LEU A 215 2.90 8.15 -2.95
C LEU A 215 4.36 8.66 -2.99
N TYR A 216 5.32 7.75 -2.90
CA TYR A 216 6.74 8.11 -2.86
C TYR A 216 7.15 8.79 -4.19
N LEU A 217 7.82 9.95 -4.11
CA LEU A 217 8.19 10.81 -5.26
C LEU A 217 7.01 11.38 -6.06
N ALA A 218 5.84 11.55 -5.43
CA ALA A 218 4.66 12.08 -6.12
C ALA A 218 4.83 13.53 -6.65
N ASP A 219 5.69 14.34 -6.03
CA ASP A 219 6.08 15.69 -6.48
C ASP A 219 6.88 15.66 -7.79
N ARG A 220 7.36 14.49 -8.20
CA ARG A 220 8.13 14.28 -9.42
C ARG A 220 7.29 13.76 -10.58
N ILE A 221 6.00 13.52 -10.35
CA ILE A 221 5.05 13.17 -11.41
C ILE A 221 4.81 14.40 -12.28
N LEU A 222 5.01 14.25 -13.58
CA LEU A 222 4.81 15.33 -14.55
C LEU A 222 3.65 15.02 -15.48
N PRO A 223 2.80 16.02 -15.80
CA PRO A 223 1.82 15.89 -16.87
C PRO A 223 2.49 15.54 -18.19
N ARG A 224 1.81 14.74 -19.02
CA ARG A 224 2.24 14.29 -20.36
C ARG A 224 3.48 13.39 -20.36
N THR A 225 3.99 12.97 -19.20
CA THR A 225 5.05 11.97 -19.08
C THR A 225 4.47 10.66 -18.56
N PRO A 226 4.79 9.50 -19.17
CA PRO A 226 4.41 8.19 -18.64
C PRO A 226 4.85 8.01 -17.18
N LEU A 227 4.05 7.31 -16.39
CA LEU A 227 4.33 7.02 -14.98
C LEU A 227 4.48 5.51 -14.77
N ILE A 228 5.54 5.11 -14.08
CA ILE A 228 5.71 3.77 -13.53
C ILE A 228 5.39 3.82 -12.05
N ILE A 229 4.47 2.97 -11.60
CA ILE A 229 4.16 2.78 -10.18
C ILE A 229 4.71 1.43 -9.78
N THR A 230 5.54 1.40 -8.74
CA THR A 230 6.13 0.19 -8.18
C THR A 230 5.65 -0.06 -6.75
N GLU A 231 5.91 -1.25 -6.24
CA GLU A 231 5.61 -1.58 -4.84
C GLU A 231 6.59 -0.88 -3.88
N GLY A 232 7.90 -1.07 -4.10
CA GLY A 232 8.97 -0.58 -3.23
C GLY A 232 9.65 0.70 -3.72
N GLU A 233 10.27 1.42 -2.78
CA GLU A 233 11.00 2.65 -3.07
C GLU A 233 12.23 2.40 -3.95
N PHE A 234 12.95 1.30 -3.73
CA PHE A 234 14.14 1.00 -4.54
C PHE A 234 13.80 0.66 -5.99
N ASP A 235 12.67 0.01 -6.26
CA ASP A 235 12.18 -0.21 -7.62
C ASP A 235 11.87 1.12 -8.32
N ALA A 236 11.21 2.05 -7.61
CA ALA A 236 10.95 3.37 -8.15
C ALA A 236 12.25 4.12 -8.44
N LEU A 237 13.27 3.99 -7.58
CA LEU A 237 14.58 4.62 -7.79
C LEU A 237 15.34 4.01 -8.97
N ILE A 238 15.25 2.70 -9.19
CA ILE A 238 15.82 2.05 -10.38
C ILE A 238 15.07 2.50 -11.64
N ALA A 239 13.75 2.57 -11.61
CA ALA A 239 12.96 3.11 -12.72
C ALA A 239 13.35 4.56 -13.04
N TRP A 240 13.64 5.39 -12.03
CA TRP A 240 14.18 6.73 -12.21
C TRP A 240 15.57 6.74 -12.82
N GLN A 241 16.47 5.90 -12.32
CA GLN A 241 17.84 5.79 -12.81
C GLN A 241 17.89 5.43 -14.29
N VAL A 242 17.11 4.43 -14.68
CA VAL A 242 17.16 3.86 -16.03
C VAL A 242 16.28 4.64 -17.00
N GLY A 243 15.12 5.11 -16.51
CA GLY A 243 14.04 5.65 -17.34
C GLY A 243 13.73 7.13 -17.14
N GLY A 244 14.46 7.85 -16.29
CA GLY A 244 14.15 9.23 -15.90
C GLY A 244 14.08 10.25 -17.05
N ASP A 245 14.64 9.92 -18.20
CA ASP A 245 14.59 10.74 -19.43
C ASP A 245 13.23 10.66 -20.15
N PHE A 246 12.51 9.54 -20.01
CA PHE A 246 11.28 9.26 -20.78
C PHE A 246 10.08 8.85 -19.91
N ALA A 247 10.30 8.59 -18.62
CA ALA A 247 9.25 8.24 -17.67
C ALA A 247 9.51 8.89 -16.31
N ARG A 248 8.45 8.96 -15.51
CA ARG A 248 8.54 9.20 -14.06
C ARG A 248 8.23 7.91 -13.32
N ALA A 249 8.73 7.78 -12.10
CA ALA A 249 8.43 6.65 -11.25
C ALA A 249 8.01 7.07 -9.85
N ALA A 250 7.15 6.28 -9.24
CA ALA A 250 6.63 6.50 -7.90
C ALA A 250 6.32 5.16 -7.23
N ALA A 251 6.27 5.12 -5.89
CA ALA A 251 6.05 3.88 -5.15
C ALA A 251 4.92 3.98 -4.13
N ILE A 252 4.14 2.89 -3.99
CA ILE A 252 3.09 2.76 -2.97
C ILE A 252 3.65 2.36 -1.58
N GLY A 253 4.90 1.91 -1.53
CA GLY A 253 5.63 1.56 -0.31
C GLY A 253 5.31 0.18 0.29
N SER A 254 4.20 -0.44 -0.10
CA SER A 254 3.83 -1.83 0.21
C SER A 254 2.60 -2.24 -0.60
N ALA A 255 2.51 -3.51 -1.04
CA ALA A 255 1.29 -4.08 -1.63
C ALA A 255 0.06 -3.94 -0.72
N SER A 256 0.25 -3.93 0.59
CA SER A 256 -0.84 -3.70 1.56
C SER A 256 -1.41 -2.28 1.52
N HIS A 257 -0.74 -1.34 0.83
CA HIS A 257 -1.13 0.05 0.64
C HIS A 257 -1.42 0.38 -0.84
N ALA A 258 -1.84 -0.59 -1.64
CA ALA A 258 -2.07 -0.39 -3.08
C ALA A 258 -3.20 0.59 -3.45
N ARG A 259 -3.97 1.07 -2.47
CA ARG A 259 -4.94 2.14 -2.65
C ARG A 259 -4.24 3.50 -2.61
N ILE A 260 -4.16 4.15 -3.77
CA ILE A 260 -3.66 5.52 -3.89
C ILE A 260 -4.67 6.49 -3.26
N ASP A 261 -4.21 7.34 -2.35
CA ASP A 261 -5.04 8.38 -1.73
C ASP A 261 -5.53 9.39 -2.79
N ARG A 262 -6.76 9.87 -2.61
CA ARG A 262 -7.41 10.84 -3.51
C ARG A 262 -6.62 12.13 -3.67
N ARG A 263 -5.78 12.48 -2.69
CA ARG A 263 -4.82 13.59 -2.76
C ARG A 263 -4.02 13.56 -4.07
N TRP A 264 -3.60 12.39 -4.51
CA TRP A 264 -2.69 12.24 -5.64
C TRP A 264 -3.39 12.14 -6.98
N TYR A 265 -4.72 12.09 -7.02
CA TYR A 265 -5.45 11.97 -8.29
C TYR A 265 -5.15 13.14 -9.22
N GLY A 266 -4.98 14.36 -8.68
CA GLY A 266 -4.60 15.52 -9.47
C GLY A 266 -3.27 15.35 -10.22
N ALA A 267 -2.26 14.75 -9.58
CA ALA A 267 -0.97 14.44 -10.20
C ALA A 267 -1.11 13.38 -11.31
N LEU A 268 -2.03 12.43 -11.14
CA LEU A 268 -2.26 11.34 -12.10
C LEU A 268 -3.10 11.77 -13.32
N LEU A 269 -3.95 12.79 -13.22
CA LEU A 269 -4.84 13.22 -14.31
C LEU A 269 -4.10 13.61 -15.59
N GLY A 270 -2.91 14.18 -15.45
CA GLY A 270 -2.09 14.61 -16.59
C GLY A 270 -1.27 13.49 -17.23
N VAL A 271 -1.23 12.31 -16.61
CA VAL A 271 -0.36 11.21 -17.03
C VAL A 271 -1.00 10.44 -18.19
N PRO A 272 -0.34 10.32 -19.35
CA PRO A 272 -0.93 9.68 -20.54
C PRO A 272 -1.05 8.16 -20.42
N ARG A 273 -0.17 7.54 -19.61
CA ARG A 273 -0.13 6.10 -19.38
C ARG A 273 0.48 5.81 -18.01
N VAL A 274 -0.17 4.91 -17.27
CA VAL A 274 0.33 4.44 -15.97
C VAL A 274 0.71 2.98 -16.11
N ILE A 275 1.95 2.64 -15.77
CA ILE A 275 2.48 1.28 -15.76
C ILE A 275 2.53 0.83 -14.31
N ALA A 276 1.71 -0.14 -13.92
CA ALA A 276 1.80 -0.75 -12.60
C ALA A 276 2.76 -1.96 -12.69
N CYS A 277 3.95 -1.82 -12.12
CA CYS A 277 4.99 -2.84 -12.06
C CYS A 277 5.20 -3.25 -10.59
N MET A 278 4.30 -4.09 -10.08
CA MET A 278 4.38 -4.62 -8.71
C MET A 278 5.22 -5.89 -8.66
N ASP A 279 5.63 -6.29 -7.46
CA ASP A 279 6.35 -7.55 -7.22
C ASP A 279 5.62 -8.75 -7.83
N ALA A 280 6.40 -9.71 -8.34
CA ALA A 280 5.95 -10.97 -8.92
C ALA A 280 5.55 -11.99 -7.83
N ASP A 281 4.62 -11.59 -6.96
CA ASP A 281 4.01 -12.42 -5.94
C ASP A 281 2.49 -12.17 -5.80
N ALA A 282 1.83 -12.96 -4.94
CA ALA A 282 0.38 -12.87 -4.74
C ALA A 282 -0.06 -11.50 -4.18
N ALA A 283 0.77 -10.83 -3.38
CA ALA A 283 0.46 -9.52 -2.83
C ALA A 283 0.58 -8.45 -3.92
N GLY A 284 1.64 -8.49 -4.73
CA GLY A 284 1.84 -7.61 -5.87
C GLY A 284 0.78 -7.77 -6.96
N ALA A 285 0.28 -8.99 -7.20
CA ALA A 285 -0.86 -9.23 -8.09
C ALA A 285 -2.15 -8.55 -7.58
N GLY A 286 -2.42 -8.65 -6.26
CA GLY A 286 -3.53 -7.93 -5.62
C GLY A 286 -3.38 -6.41 -5.72
N ALA A 287 -2.16 -5.89 -5.53
CA ALA A 287 -1.86 -4.48 -5.66
C ALA A 287 -2.08 -3.97 -7.10
N SER A 288 -1.62 -4.74 -8.09
CA SER A 288 -1.81 -4.45 -9.52
C SER A 288 -3.28 -4.31 -9.87
N ALA A 289 -4.12 -5.23 -9.41
CA ALA A 289 -5.57 -5.18 -9.64
C ALA A 289 -6.23 -3.93 -9.04
N GLN A 290 -5.79 -3.49 -7.85
CA GLN A 290 -6.31 -2.28 -7.22
C GLN A 290 -5.91 -1.01 -8.00
N ILE A 291 -4.66 -0.92 -8.45
CA ILE A 291 -4.19 0.22 -9.24
C ILE A 291 -4.89 0.23 -10.61
N ALA A 292 -5.04 -0.93 -11.26
CA ALA A 292 -5.77 -1.06 -12.52
C ALA A 292 -7.21 -0.55 -12.45
N ALA A 293 -7.86 -0.69 -11.28
CA ALA A 293 -9.21 -0.19 -11.07
C ALA A 293 -9.32 1.34 -11.03
N LEU A 294 -8.20 2.08 -10.92
CA LEU A 294 -8.21 3.55 -10.90
C LEU A 294 -8.56 4.15 -12.27
N SER A 295 -8.08 3.55 -13.36
CA SER A 295 -8.27 4.05 -14.72
C SER A 295 -7.96 2.97 -15.76
N GLY A 296 -8.70 2.97 -16.87
CA GLY A 296 -8.37 2.12 -18.04
C GLY A 296 -7.04 2.48 -18.71
N ALA A 297 -6.41 3.60 -18.34
CA ALA A 297 -5.06 3.98 -18.78
C ALA A 297 -3.94 3.22 -18.04
N VAL A 298 -4.28 2.48 -16.98
CA VAL A 298 -3.32 1.65 -16.24
C VAL A 298 -3.05 0.35 -17.01
N LYS A 299 -1.77 0.02 -17.15
CA LYS A 299 -1.29 -1.26 -17.67
C LYS A 299 -0.48 -1.94 -16.58
N CYS A 300 -0.95 -3.10 -16.15
CA CYS A 300 -0.18 -3.95 -15.24
C CYS A 300 0.85 -4.73 -16.06
N VAL A 301 2.10 -4.70 -15.60
CA VAL A 301 3.20 -5.46 -16.18
C VAL A 301 3.94 -6.19 -15.09
N GLN A 302 4.68 -7.21 -15.49
CA GLN A 302 5.59 -7.95 -14.63
C GLN A 302 6.98 -7.89 -15.25
N VAL A 303 7.99 -7.87 -14.41
CA VAL A 303 9.38 -7.94 -14.87
C VAL A 303 9.63 -9.28 -15.58
N PRO A 304 10.52 -9.34 -16.58
CA PRO A 304 10.80 -10.58 -17.31
C PRO A 304 11.50 -11.66 -16.48
N SER A 305 12.31 -11.26 -15.50
CA SER A 305 13.00 -12.13 -14.55
C SER A 305 13.16 -11.42 -13.20
N GLY A 306 13.49 -12.18 -12.15
CA GLY A 306 13.50 -11.69 -10.78
C GLY A 306 12.09 -11.49 -10.21
N LYS A 307 12.04 -11.12 -8.93
CA LYS A 307 10.82 -10.81 -8.19
C LYS A 307 10.33 -9.39 -8.45
N ASP A 308 11.24 -8.43 -8.51
CA ASP A 308 10.95 -7.01 -8.61
C ASP A 308 11.88 -6.31 -9.61
N LEU A 309 11.66 -5.00 -9.83
CA LEU A 309 12.44 -4.24 -10.81
C LEU A 309 13.90 -4.09 -10.40
N ASN A 310 14.17 -4.02 -9.09
CA ASN A 310 15.53 -3.96 -8.58
C ASN A 310 16.29 -5.28 -8.84
N GLU A 311 15.67 -6.44 -8.62
CA GLU A 311 16.26 -7.74 -8.92
C GLU A 311 16.47 -7.93 -10.42
N PHE A 312 15.49 -7.58 -11.25
CA PHE A 312 15.65 -7.61 -12.71
C PHE A 312 16.83 -6.75 -13.20
N TYR A 313 17.01 -5.58 -12.59
CA TYR A 313 18.16 -4.71 -12.86
C TYR A 313 19.49 -5.34 -12.42
N GLN A 314 19.54 -5.98 -11.24
CA GLN A 314 20.74 -6.67 -10.77
C GLN A 314 21.15 -7.82 -11.70
N GLU A 315 20.17 -8.56 -12.24
CA GLU A 315 20.41 -9.71 -13.10
C GLU A 315 20.87 -9.33 -14.51
N THR A 316 20.28 -8.27 -15.09
CA THR A 316 20.44 -7.97 -16.53
C THR A 316 21.19 -6.67 -16.84
N GLY A 317 21.34 -5.78 -15.86
CA GLY A 317 21.98 -4.48 -16.00
C GLY A 317 21.12 -3.42 -16.70
N GLU A 318 21.64 -2.20 -16.75
CA GLU A 318 20.90 -0.99 -17.14
C GLU A 318 20.30 -1.04 -18.55
N ASN A 319 21.07 -1.48 -19.55
CA ASN A 319 20.62 -1.45 -20.95
C ASN A 319 19.38 -2.33 -21.19
N ALA A 320 19.38 -3.56 -20.64
CA ALA A 320 18.27 -4.49 -20.79
C ALA A 320 16.99 -3.97 -20.09
N VAL A 321 17.13 -3.40 -18.89
CA VAL A 321 16.01 -2.76 -18.20
C VAL A 321 15.49 -1.54 -18.97
N LYS A 322 16.39 -0.74 -19.56
CA LYS A 322 16.01 0.45 -20.34
C LYS A 322 15.20 0.08 -21.57
N GLU A 323 15.67 -0.90 -22.34
CA GLU A 323 14.96 -1.43 -23.51
C GLU A 323 13.57 -1.95 -23.11
N TRP A 324 13.51 -2.77 -22.05
CA TRP A 324 12.24 -3.30 -21.54
C TRP A 324 11.26 -2.19 -21.11
N LEU A 325 11.73 -1.20 -20.35
CA LEU A 325 10.90 -0.06 -19.93
C LEU A 325 10.36 0.73 -21.13
N GLN A 326 11.17 0.93 -22.17
CA GLN A 326 10.73 1.60 -23.40
C GLN A 326 9.64 0.79 -24.12
N THR A 327 9.81 -0.53 -24.26
CA THR A 327 8.78 -1.42 -24.84
C THR A 327 7.46 -1.35 -24.05
N VAL A 328 7.55 -1.41 -22.71
CA VAL A 328 6.41 -1.30 -21.80
C VAL A 328 5.68 0.02 -21.95
N ILE A 329 6.42 1.12 -21.98
CA ILE A 329 5.86 2.46 -22.07
C ILE A 329 5.24 2.71 -23.45
N ASN A 330 5.86 2.23 -24.52
CA ASN A 330 5.33 2.36 -25.88
C ASN A 330 4.12 1.45 -26.11
N GLY A 331 3.97 0.38 -25.31
CA GLY A 331 2.83 -0.54 -25.37
C GLY A 331 3.03 -1.65 -26.38
N GLU A 332 4.29 -1.98 -26.65
CA GLU A 332 4.71 -3.01 -27.60
C GLU A 332 4.89 -4.38 -26.91
N VAL A 333 4.54 -4.50 -25.63
CA VAL A 333 4.71 -5.74 -24.86
C VAL A 333 3.69 -6.78 -25.35
N PRO A 334 4.14 -7.99 -25.73
CA PRO A 334 3.25 -9.11 -25.95
C PRO A 334 2.48 -9.39 -24.67
N GLN A 335 1.16 -9.51 -24.75
CA GLN A 335 0.32 -9.92 -23.61
C GLN A 335 0.83 -11.25 -23.05
N THR A 336 1.57 -11.24 -21.94
CA THR A 336 1.88 -12.45 -21.19
C THR A 336 0.81 -12.68 -20.12
N LEU A 337 -0.04 -13.66 -20.44
CA LEU A 337 -0.75 -14.59 -19.55
C LEU A 337 -1.65 -13.98 -18.47
N THR A 338 -2.93 -13.81 -18.83
CA THR A 338 -4.04 -14.01 -17.89
C THR A 338 -3.97 -15.45 -17.35
N PRO A 339 -4.03 -15.68 -16.03
CA PRO A 339 -4.33 -17.00 -15.51
C PRO A 339 -5.79 -17.32 -15.86
N ASP A 340 -5.99 -18.45 -16.54
CA ASP A 340 -7.31 -19.05 -16.79
C ASP A 340 -8.07 -19.38 -15.50
#